data_AF-A0AB34J5Y8-F1
#
_entry.id   AF-A0AB34J5Y8-F1
#
_cell.length_a   1.000
_cell.length_b   1.000
_cell.length_c   1.000
_cell.angle_alpha   90.00
_cell.angle_beta   90.00
_cell.angle_gamma   90.00
#
_symmetry.space_group_name_H-M   'P 1'
#
loop_
_entity.id
_entity.type
_entity.pdbx_description
1 polymer ?
#
loop_
_entity_poly.entity_id
_entity_poly.type
_entity_poly.pdbx_seq_one_letter_code
_entity_poly.pdbx_strand_id
1 'polypeptide(L)'
;MLSFSIALLLYSAHAAPLPSTSAAAALPRIPPLPRLATTADVHRHRGRSLYNNSVLPQNDTFHQQFAMVVNPYYGLHVFARGENGSLFHMFQTSDKADESGGMPMSGWHCLTPMNGTASDGTHALIWWDDPVAALNLDGRAEIFIRITGDLVLWHMYQTNAKDPLAWDRPRGPVCLCNFPPCQGQTLCGTHASCDNKGVDCNHQDPAEYWSDHTGFPTSNMNTHVDRSTGLVSLFYRGFDGRVYRDVQLKAGNSSKYTSQQPYMFDGIFE
;
A
#
# COMPACT_ATOMS: atom_id res chain seq x y z
N MET A 1 2.07 -55.73 39.50
CA MET A 1 0.61 -55.79 39.75
C MET A 1 0.19 -54.47 40.37
N LEU A 2 -0.48 -53.60 39.61
CA LEU A 2 -1.56 -52.71 40.05
C LEU A 2 -1.98 -51.88 38.82
N SER A 3 -3.21 -52.17 38.40
CA SER A 3 -3.88 -51.64 37.21
C SER A 3 -4.68 -50.40 37.60
N PHE A 4 -4.61 -49.33 36.81
CA PHE A 4 -5.54 -48.19 36.91
C PHE A 4 -6.36 -48.10 35.63
N SER A 5 -7.65 -48.42 35.75
CA SER A 5 -8.67 -48.22 34.72
C SER A 5 -9.28 -46.82 34.87
N ILE A 6 -9.35 -46.05 33.78
CA ILE A 6 -10.09 -44.79 33.70
C ILE A 6 -11.44 -45.08 33.05
N ALA A 7 -12.52 -44.85 33.80
CA ALA A 7 -13.90 -45.01 33.36
C ALA A 7 -14.40 -43.71 32.69
N LEU A 8 -15.05 -43.90 31.55
CA LEU A 8 -15.68 -42.89 30.71
C LEU A 8 -17.05 -42.51 31.31
N LEU A 9 -17.24 -41.24 31.71
CA LEU A 9 -18.53 -40.71 32.18
C LEU A 9 -19.31 -40.11 30.99
N LEU A 10 -20.36 -40.82 30.58
CA LEU A 10 -21.40 -40.34 29.66
C LEU A 10 -22.36 -39.40 30.42
N TYR A 11 -22.49 -38.14 29.96
CA TYR A 11 -23.51 -37.22 30.45
C TYR A 11 -24.66 -37.15 29.43
N SER A 12 -25.81 -37.72 29.81
CA SER A 12 -27.08 -37.64 29.09
C SER A 12 -27.85 -36.38 29.52
N ALA A 13 -27.98 -35.40 28.63
CA ALA A 13 -28.77 -34.20 28.85
C ALA A 13 -30.28 -34.49 28.67
N HIS A 14 -31.05 -34.35 29.74
CA HIS A 14 -32.51 -34.33 29.70
C HIS A 14 -33.00 -32.94 29.25
N ALA A 15 -33.84 -32.89 28.21
CA ALA A 15 -34.51 -31.68 27.77
C ALA A 15 -35.65 -31.30 28.73
N ALA A 16 -35.65 -30.06 29.23
CA ALA A 16 -36.76 -29.46 29.99
C ALA A 16 -37.69 -28.67 29.03
N PRO A 17 -39.00 -28.61 29.30
CA PRO A 17 -39.96 -27.94 28.41
C PRO A 17 -39.95 -26.41 28.61
N LEU A 18 -40.13 -25.68 27.50
CA LEU A 18 -40.21 -24.21 27.46
C LEU A 18 -41.56 -23.72 28.03
N PRO A 19 -41.58 -22.64 28.84
CA PRO A 19 -42.82 -21.99 29.22
C PRO A 19 -43.32 -21.05 28.13
N SER A 20 -44.61 -21.15 27.83
CA SER A 20 -45.37 -20.23 26.99
C SER A 20 -45.80 -19.00 27.80
N THR A 21 -45.33 -17.81 27.44
CA THR A 21 -45.95 -16.55 27.86
C THR A 21 -46.03 -15.58 26.70
N SER A 22 -47.28 -15.27 26.36
CA SER A 22 -47.72 -14.17 25.49
C SER A 22 -47.32 -12.82 26.08
N ALA A 23 -46.50 -12.07 25.34
CA ALA A 23 -46.40 -10.61 25.44
C ALA A 23 -45.91 -10.09 24.08
N ALA A 24 -46.84 -9.56 23.27
CA ALA A 24 -46.52 -8.90 22.02
C ALA A 24 -45.83 -7.56 22.32
N ALA A 25 -44.50 -7.52 22.26
CA ALA A 25 -43.74 -6.28 22.24
C ALA A 25 -43.84 -5.68 20.83
N ALA A 26 -44.38 -4.46 20.72
CA ALA A 26 -44.45 -3.72 19.48
C ALA A 26 -43.03 -3.44 18.94
N LEU A 27 -42.72 -3.92 17.73
CA LEU A 27 -41.49 -3.60 17.01
C LEU A 27 -41.44 -2.08 16.74
N PRO A 28 -40.27 -1.43 16.90
CA PRO A 28 -40.13 -0.02 16.54
C PRO A 28 -40.36 0.17 15.04
N ARG A 29 -41.20 1.15 14.68
CA ARG A 29 -41.44 1.54 13.28
C ARG A 29 -40.14 2.06 12.68
N ILE A 30 -39.64 1.37 11.67
CA ILE A 30 -38.56 1.84 10.80
C ILE A 30 -39.11 3.06 10.03
N PRO A 31 -38.47 4.25 10.10
CA PRO A 31 -38.90 5.39 9.29
C PRO A 31 -38.70 5.08 7.80
N PRO A 32 -39.60 5.56 6.91
CA PRO A 32 -39.43 5.33 5.48
C PRO A 32 -38.15 6.00 4.98
N LEU A 33 -37.42 5.28 4.11
CA LEU A 33 -36.26 5.82 3.41
C LEU A 33 -36.64 7.13 2.69
N PRO A 34 -35.82 8.18 2.75
CA PRO A 34 -36.09 9.40 2.01
C PRO A 34 -36.09 9.11 0.51
N ARG A 35 -37.11 9.62 -0.20
CA ARG A 35 -37.19 9.59 -1.67
C ARG A 35 -35.93 10.21 -2.26
N LEU A 36 -35.31 9.54 -3.24
CA LEU A 36 -34.31 10.17 -4.10
C LEU A 36 -34.93 11.42 -4.75
N ALA A 37 -34.42 12.59 -4.39
CA ALA A 37 -34.70 13.82 -5.11
C ALA A 37 -33.93 13.77 -6.43
N THR A 38 -34.65 13.50 -7.52
CA THR A 38 -34.17 13.70 -8.89
C THR A 38 -34.24 15.18 -9.22
N THR A 39 -33.21 15.95 -8.88
CA THR A 39 -32.94 17.25 -9.51
C THR A 39 -31.44 17.52 -9.46
N ALA A 40 -30.84 17.54 -10.65
CA ALA A 40 -29.51 18.08 -10.87
C ALA A 40 -29.50 19.55 -10.43
N ASP A 41 -28.91 19.84 -9.28
CA ASP A 41 -28.49 21.18 -8.93
C ASP A 41 -26.98 21.16 -8.71
N VAL A 42 -26.29 21.48 -9.80
CA VAL A 42 -24.85 21.67 -9.90
C VAL A 42 -24.52 22.97 -9.18
N HIS A 43 -24.42 22.92 -7.85
CA HIS A 43 -23.74 23.94 -7.08
C HIS A 43 -22.25 23.63 -7.01
N ARG A 44 -21.56 24.09 -8.06
CA ARG A 44 -20.09 24.18 -8.17
C ARG A 44 -19.55 24.97 -6.97
N HIS A 45 -18.88 24.28 -6.05
CA HIS A 45 -17.98 24.94 -5.11
C HIS A 45 -16.56 24.40 -5.28
N ARG A 46 -15.62 25.34 -5.28
CA ARG A 46 -14.26 25.25 -5.82
C ARG A 46 -13.31 24.69 -4.76
N GLY A 47 -12.39 23.84 -5.21
CA GLY A 47 -11.45 23.11 -4.36
C GLY A 47 -10.44 23.96 -3.60
N ARG A 48 -9.80 23.32 -2.61
CA ARG A 48 -8.59 23.83 -1.95
C ARG A 48 -7.79 22.70 -1.29
N SER A 49 -6.59 22.42 -1.80
CA SER A 49 -5.47 21.97 -0.97
C SER A 49 -4.37 23.01 -1.07
N LEU A 50 -4.10 23.71 0.02
CA LEU A 50 -2.92 24.54 0.19
C LEU A 50 -2.33 24.14 1.54
N TYR A 51 -1.03 23.88 1.56
CA TYR A 51 -0.29 23.70 2.80
C TYR A 51 -0.52 24.95 3.67
N ASN A 52 -0.89 24.74 4.95
CA ASN A 52 -1.61 25.63 5.89
C ASN A 52 -3.17 25.56 5.92
N ASN A 53 -3.82 24.51 5.35
CA ASN A 53 -5.15 23.93 5.72
C ASN A 53 -5.66 23.02 4.57
N SER A 54 -5.28 21.75 4.58
CA SER A 54 -5.36 20.84 3.42
C SER A 54 -6.69 20.08 3.26
N VAL A 55 -7.22 19.94 2.03
CA VAL A 55 -8.26 18.97 1.62
C VAL A 55 -7.78 18.23 0.36
N LEU A 56 -7.99 16.92 0.27
CA LEU A 56 -7.70 16.13 -0.93
C LEU A 56 -8.54 16.60 -2.13
N PRO A 57 -8.08 16.40 -3.39
CA PRO A 57 -8.77 16.96 -4.54
C PRO A 57 -10.19 16.38 -4.73
N GLN A 58 -11.15 17.28 -4.88
CA GLN A 58 -12.58 16.99 -5.07
C GLN A 58 -12.85 16.72 -6.56
N ASN A 59 -12.94 15.43 -6.89
CA ASN A 59 -13.86 14.90 -7.90
C ASN A 59 -14.44 13.60 -7.32
N ASP A 60 -15.77 13.49 -7.31
CA ASP A 60 -16.55 12.42 -6.68
C ASP A 60 -16.33 11.03 -7.34
N THR A 61 -15.14 10.45 -7.20
CA THR A 61 -14.84 8.99 -7.32
C THR A 61 -13.33 8.65 -7.17
N PHE A 62 -12.58 9.32 -6.28
CA PHE A 62 -11.30 8.76 -5.84
C PHE A 62 -11.50 7.89 -4.59
N HIS A 63 -11.75 6.60 -4.80
CA HIS A 63 -11.59 5.60 -3.75
C HIS A 63 -10.09 5.37 -3.55
N GLN A 64 -9.49 6.10 -2.61
CA GLN A 64 -8.11 5.88 -2.20
C GLN A 64 -8.06 5.23 -0.82
N GLN A 65 -7.31 4.15 -0.71
CA GLN A 65 -6.84 3.59 0.54
C GLN A 65 -5.59 4.34 1.00
N PHE A 66 -5.64 4.89 2.21
CA PHE A 66 -4.44 5.44 2.84
C PHE A 66 -3.49 4.31 3.25
N ALA A 67 -2.22 4.44 2.89
CA ALA A 67 -1.18 3.61 3.50
C ALA A 67 -0.76 4.23 4.82
N MET A 68 -0.54 3.38 5.83
CA MET A 68 -0.21 3.83 7.18
C MET A 68 0.84 2.90 7.80
N VAL A 69 1.75 3.49 8.57
CA VAL A 69 2.64 2.75 9.49
C VAL A 69 2.67 3.45 10.84
N VAL A 70 2.98 2.71 11.90
CA VAL A 70 3.22 3.28 13.24
C VAL A 70 4.71 3.18 13.54
N ASN A 71 5.44 4.26 13.28
CA ASN A 71 6.87 4.33 13.51
C ASN A 71 7.17 4.43 15.03
N PRO A 72 8.12 3.66 15.57
CA PRO A 72 8.40 3.64 17.00
C PRO A 72 9.02 4.95 17.55
N TYR A 73 9.53 5.82 16.69
CA TYR A 73 10.24 7.04 17.09
C TYR A 73 9.35 8.29 17.12
N TYR A 74 8.37 8.37 16.23
CA TYR A 74 7.47 9.53 16.13
C TYR A 74 5.99 9.17 16.00
N GLY A 75 5.64 7.90 15.86
CA GLY A 75 4.26 7.42 15.83
C GLY A 75 3.68 7.28 14.43
N LEU A 76 2.38 7.58 14.26
CA LEU A 76 1.64 7.36 13.03
C LEU A 76 2.23 8.15 11.85
N HIS A 77 2.44 7.48 10.73
CA HIS A 77 2.80 8.04 9.43
C HIS A 77 1.76 7.61 8.40
N VAL A 78 1.17 8.55 7.70
CA VAL A 78 0.12 8.35 6.69
C VAL A 78 0.64 8.76 5.32
N PHE A 79 0.35 7.98 4.29
CA PHE A 79 0.71 8.20 2.91
C PHE A 79 -0.52 8.23 2.02
N ALA A 80 -0.54 9.15 1.06
CA ALA A 80 -1.66 9.38 0.15
C ALA A 80 -1.15 9.86 -1.20
N ARG A 81 -1.76 9.41 -2.29
CA ARG A 81 -1.48 9.93 -3.63
C ARG A 81 -2.48 11.03 -3.98
N GLY A 82 -2.00 12.19 -4.41
CA GLY A 82 -2.84 13.29 -4.87
C GLY A 82 -3.39 13.05 -6.28
N GLU A 83 -4.42 13.80 -6.67
CA GLU A 83 -5.03 13.74 -8.02
C GLU A 83 -4.03 14.07 -9.13
N ASN A 84 -3.03 14.90 -8.84
CA ASN A 84 -1.94 15.21 -9.78
C ASN A 84 -0.91 14.08 -9.92
N GLY A 85 -1.11 12.93 -9.28
CA GLY A 85 -0.17 11.81 -9.29
C GLY A 85 1.08 12.02 -8.42
N SER A 86 1.17 13.10 -7.64
CA SER A 86 2.20 13.24 -6.60
C SER A 86 1.91 12.30 -5.42
N LEU A 87 2.96 11.86 -4.72
CA LEU A 87 2.84 11.17 -3.44
C LEU A 87 3.04 12.17 -2.31
N PHE A 88 2.19 12.08 -1.30
CA PHE A 88 2.21 12.91 -0.11
C PHE A 88 2.25 12.05 1.14
N HIS A 89 2.77 12.63 2.21
CA HIS A 89 2.81 11.99 3.51
C HIS A 89 2.58 12.98 4.64
N MET A 90 2.09 12.52 5.78
CA MET A 90 2.01 13.27 7.03
C MET A 90 2.34 12.36 8.20
N PHE A 91 2.80 12.92 9.31
CA PHE A 91 3.30 12.13 10.43
C PHE A 91 3.00 12.82 11.74
N GLN A 92 2.92 12.03 12.81
CA GLN A 92 2.79 12.56 14.17
C GLN A 92 4.00 13.42 14.53
N THR A 93 3.73 14.56 15.17
CA THR A 93 4.76 15.50 15.65
C THR A 93 4.90 15.48 17.16
N SER A 94 4.06 14.70 17.84
CA SER A 94 4.02 14.52 19.29
C SER A 94 3.50 13.12 19.62
N ASP A 95 4.06 12.50 20.66
CA ASP A 95 3.58 11.26 21.28
C ASP A 95 2.45 11.52 22.31
N LYS A 96 2.13 12.79 22.54
CA LYS A 96 1.04 13.25 23.43
C LYS A 96 -0.06 13.90 22.63
N ALA A 97 -1.29 13.58 23.02
CA ALA A 97 -2.48 14.26 22.52
C ALA A 97 -2.47 15.75 22.90
N ASP A 98 -3.07 16.57 22.05
CA ASP A 98 -3.38 17.97 22.34
C ASP A 98 -4.56 18.10 23.32
N GLU A 99 -4.92 19.35 23.66
CA GLU A 99 -6.01 19.65 24.59
C GLU A 99 -7.39 19.13 24.12
N SER A 100 -7.55 18.85 22.82
CA SER A 100 -8.77 18.25 22.25
C SER A 100 -8.79 16.72 22.33
N GLY A 101 -7.69 16.10 22.76
CA GLY A 101 -7.50 14.65 22.75
C GLY A 101 -7.03 14.11 21.39
N GLY A 102 -6.76 14.98 20.41
CA GLY A 102 -6.23 14.62 19.10
C GLY A 102 -4.72 14.44 19.13
N MET A 103 -4.18 13.53 18.33
CA MET A 103 -2.72 13.40 18.17
C MET A 103 -2.23 14.47 17.18
N PRO A 104 -1.30 15.36 17.57
CA PRO A 104 -0.75 16.36 16.66
C PRO A 104 -0.07 15.71 15.45
N MET A 105 -0.50 16.12 14.25
CA MET A 105 0.08 15.69 12.98
C MET A 105 0.81 16.87 12.34
N SER A 106 1.80 16.57 11.50
CA SER A 106 2.36 17.55 10.56
C SER A 106 1.28 18.01 9.57
N GLY A 107 1.58 19.08 8.83
CA GLY A 107 0.91 19.25 7.54
C GLY A 107 1.18 18.03 6.65
N TRP A 108 0.45 17.89 5.54
CA TRP A 108 0.95 17.04 4.46
C TRP A 108 2.37 17.50 4.08
N HIS A 109 3.19 16.65 3.48
CA HIS A 109 4.49 16.92 2.88
C HIS A 109 4.52 16.25 1.50
N CYS A 110 5.07 16.92 0.49
CA CYS A 110 5.16 16.35 -0.86
C CYS A 110 6.36 15.42 -0.86
N LEU A 111 6.12 14.11 -0.99
CA LEU A 111 7.17 13.11 -0.99
C LEU A 111 7.76 12.95 -2.40
N THR A 112 6.91 12.99 -3.42
CA THR A 112 7.35 12.97 -4.82
C THR A 112 6.48 13.92 -5.65
N PRO A 113 7.02 15.05 -6.13
CA PRO A 113 6.24 15.95 -6.97
C PRO A 113 5.97 15.34 -8.36
N MET A 114 4.80 15.63 -8.94
CA MET A 114 4.52 15.41 -10.35
C MET A 114 5.62 16.09 -11.19
N ASN A 115 6.18 15.38 -12.16
CA ASN A 115 7.36 15.77 -12.96
C ASN A 115 8.70 15.79 -12.20
N GLY A 116 8.74 15.30 -10.96
CA GLY A 116 10.01 14.87 -10.36
C GLY A 116 10.60 13.74 -11.20
N THR A 117 11.92 13.70 -11.30
CA THR A 117 12.62 12.64 -12.03
C THR A 117 12.91 11.47 -11.13
N ALA A 118 12.67 10.27 -11.65
CA ALA A 118 13.14 9.03 -11.06
C ALA A 118 14.67 9.00 -10.90
N SER A 119 15.15 7.98 -10.20
CA SER A 119 16.57 7.72 -10.02
C SER A 119 17.38 7.63 -11.30
N ASP A 120 16.75 7.22 -12.40
CA ASP A 120 17.41 7.10 -13.71
C ASP A 120 17.36 8.41 -14.51
N GLY A 121 16.80 9.48 -13.93
CA GLY A 121 16.81 10.82 -14.49
C GLY A 121 15.93 11.02 -15.72
N THR A 122 15.09 10.05 -16.08
CA THR A 122 14.35 10.09 -17.37
C THR A 122 12.82 10.01 -17.19
N HIS A 123 12.32 9.57 -16.03
CA HIS A 123 10.88 9.35 -15.81
C HIS A 123 10.20 10.44 -14.99
N ALA A 124 9.07 10.93 -15.50
CA ALA A 124 8.14 11.74 -14.72
C ALA A 124 7.34 10.84 -13.77
N LEU A 125 7.45 11.11 -12.48
CA LEU A 125 6.76 10.33 -11.44
C LEU A 125 5.29 10.73 -11.33
N ILE A 126 4.43 10.05 -12.10
CA ILE A 126 2.96 10.21 -12.05
C ILE A 126 2.33 8.90 -11.54
N TRP A 127 2.01 8.85 -10.26
CA TRP A 127 1.47 7.66 -9.62
C TRP A 127 -0.01 7.44 -9.93
N TRP A 128 -0.40 6.18 -10.16
CA TRP A 128 -1.77 5.81 -10.55
C TRP A 128 -2.55 5.07 -9.47
N ASP A 129 -1.89 4.29 -8.62
CA ASP A 129 -2.55 3.41 -7.64
C ASP A 129 -2.50 3.97 -6.21
N ASP A 130 -3.12 3.27 -5.28
CA ASP A 130 -2.96 3.50 -3.86
C ASP A 130 -1.59 3.01 -3.40
N PRO A 131 -0.83 3.81 -2.62
CA PRO A 131 0.41 3.35 -2.04
C PRO A 131 0.12 2.19 -1.07
N VAL A 132 1.11 1.33 -0.88
CA VAL A 132 1.19 0.45 0.29
C VAL A 132 2.49 0.70 1.02
N ALA A 133 2.43 0.64 2.35
CA ALA A 133 3.60 0.91 3.18
C ALA A 133 3.92 -0.29 4.07
N ALA A 134 5.21 -0.45 4.38
CA ALA A 134 5.69 -1.40 5.37
C ALA A 134 6.64 -0.68 6.34
N LEU A 135 6.72 -1.18 7.57
CA LEU A 135 7.67 -0.71 8.56
C LEU A 135 8.68 -1.81 8.83
N ASN A 136 9.94 -1.57 8.51
CA ASN A 136 11.01 -2.48 8.89
C ASN A 136 11.15 -2.56 10.41
N LEU A 137 11.74 -3.66 10.89
CA LEU A 137 12.06 -3.80 12.32
C LEU A 137 13.03 -2.73 12.84
N ASP A 138 13.83 -2.12 11.97
CA ASP A 138 14.70 -0.99 12.34
C ASP A 138 13.95 0.36 12.46
N GLY A 139 12.65 0.36 12.16
CA GLY A 139 11.77 1.51 12.22
C GLY A 139 11.74 2.37 10.95
N ARG A 140 12.44 2.01 9.87
CA ARG A 140 12.34 2.74 8.60
C ARG A 140 11.10 2.31 7.83
N ALA A 141 10.30 3.27 7.39
CA ALA A 141 9.17 3.03 6.51
C ALA A 141 9.63 2.80 5.06
N GLU A 142 8.90 1.97 4.33
CA GLU A 142 9.03 1.75 2.89
C GLU A 142 7.67 1.87 2.22
N ILE A 143 7.66 2.39 1.00
CA ILE A 143 6.45 2.56 0.20
C ILE A 143 6.64 1.86 -1.13
N PHE A 144 5.58 1.17 -1.56
CA PHE A 144 5.45 0.59 -2.89
C PHE A 144 4.26 1.22 -3.58
N ILE A 145 4.45 1.66 -4.81
CA ILE A 145 3.42 2.33 -5.59
C ILE A 145 3.64 2.11 -7.08
N ARG A 146 2.55 2.06 -7.84
CA ARG A 146 2.57 1.87 -9.29
C ARG A 146 2.46 3.21 -10.03
N ILE A 147 3.19 3.33 -11.13
CA ILE A 147 3.15 4.51 -12.01
C ILE A 147 2.14 4.33 -13.17
N THR A 148 1.60 5.43 -13.69
CA THR A 148 0.64 5.42 -14.81
C THR A 148 1.26 4.99 -16.15
N GLY A 149 2.55 5.27 -16.37
CA GLY A 149 3.16 5.21 -17.69
C GLY A 149 3.38 3.80 -18.24
N ASP A 150 3.63 2.82 -17.38
CA ASP A 150 3.99 1.44 -17.74
C ASP A 150 3.44 0.38 -16.77
N LEU A 151 2.69 0.80 -15.75
CA LEU A 151 2.15 -0.07 -14.71
C LEU A 151 3.21 -0.80 -13.87
N VAL A 152 4.46 -0.37 -13.92
CA VAL A 152 5.57 -0.95 -13.18
C VAL A 152 5.48 -0.53 -11.71
N LEU A 153 5.90 -1.45 -10.85
CA LEU A 153 6.01 -1.23 -9.42
C LEU A 153 7.27 -0.45 -9.03
N TRP A 154 7.09 0.64 -8.31
CA TRP A 154 8.15 1.48 -7.77
C TRP A 154 8.26 1.36 -6.27
N HIS A 155 9.45 1.70 -5.77
CA HIS A 155 9.80 1.64 -4.36
C HIS A 155 10.52 2.91 -3.90
N MET A 156 10.27 3.31 -2.66
CA MET A 156 11.10 4.27 -1.93
C MET A 156 11.07 3.95 -0.44
N TYR A 157 12.07 4.44 0.31
CA TYR A 157 12.22 4.12 1.72
C TYR A 157 12.86 5.26 2.49
N GLN A 158 12.64 5.28 3.80
CA GLN A 158 13.33 6.21 4.68
C GLN A 158 14.81 5.85 4.81
N THR A 159 15.69 6.85 4.71
CA THR A 159 17.14 6.69 4.96
C THR A 159 17.48 6.84 6.43
N ASN A 160 16.60 7.45 7.24
CA ASN A 160 16.73 7.57 8.68
C ASN A 160 15.39 7.30 9.37
N ALA A 161 15.34 6.32 10.27
CA ALA A 161 14.11 5.92 10.95
C ALA A 161 13.51 7.00 11.86
N LYS A 162 14.35 7.94 12.35
CA LYS A 162 13.97 8.98 13.29
C LYS A 162 13.58 10.30 12.62
N ASP A 163 13.90 10.45 11.34
CA ASP A 163 13.60 11.65 10.58
C ASP A 163 12.48 11.36 9.58
N PRO A 164 11.25 11.83 9.83
CA PRO A 164 10.12 11.56 8.96
C PRO A 164 10.27 12.16 7.55
N LEU A 165 11.20 13.10 7.35
CA LEU A 165 11.48 13.75 6.06
C LEU A 165 12.66 13.13 5.30
N ALA A 166 13.44 12.23 5.92
CA ALA A 166 14.60 11.61 5.30
C ALA A 166 14.20 10.40 4.45
N TRP A 167 14.04 10.62 3.15
CA TRP A 167 13.68 9.59 2.17
C TRP A 167 14.73 9.44 1.07
N ASP A 168 14.91 8.21 0.61
CA ASP A 168 15.64 7.95 -0.64
C ASP A 168 14.76 8.29 -1.84
N ARG A 169 15.40 8.47 -3.00
CA ARG A 169 14.71 8.70 -4.26
C ARG A 169 13.86 7.48 -4.67
N PRO A 170 12.76 7.68 -5.42
CA PRO A 170 11.99 6.60 -6.01
C PRO A 170 12.84 5.79 -6.99
N ARG A 171 12.72 4.47 -6.91
CA ARG A 171 13.47 3.50 -7.72
C ARG A 171 12.52 2.53 -8.41
N GLY A 172 12.84 2.22 -9.67
CA GLY A 172 12.19 1.13 -10.39
C GLY A 172 12.76 -0.23 -9.99
N PRO A 173 12.06 -1.33 -10.34
CA PRO A 173 12.36 -2.65 -9.81
C PRO A 173 13.60 -3.25 -10.46
N VAL A 174 13.72 -3.13 -11.78
CA VAL A 174 14.85 -3.61 -12.59
C VAL A 174 15.03 -2.69 -13.79
N CYS A 175 16.18 -2.81 -14.45
CA CYS A 175 16.39 -2.21 -15.77
C CYS A 175 15.49 -2.92 -16.80
N LEU A 176 14.50 -2.21 -17.33
CA LEU A 176 13.52 -2.73 -18.27
C LEU A 176 13.95 -2.43 -19.70
N CYS A 177 14.45 -3.45 -20.40
CA CYS A 177 14.63 -3.42 -21.84
C CYS A 177 13.56 -4.23 -22.56
N ASN A 178 13.14 -3.77 -23.74
CA ASN A 178 12.46 -4.60 -24.73
C ASN A 178 11.16 -5.27 -24.24
N PHE A 179 10.39 -4.57 -23.43
CA PHE A 179 9.01 -4.95 -23.11
C PHE A 179 8.08 -3.83 -23.58
N PRO A 180 7.42 -3.93 -24.76
CA PRO A 180 7.51 -4.97 -25.80
C PRO A 180 8.87 -5.00 -26.56
N PRO A 181 9.19 -6.02 -27.38
CA PRO A 181 10.45 -6.08 -28.11
C PRO A 181 10.68 -4.83 -28.97
N CYS A 182 11.69 -4.03 -28.63
CA CYS A 182 12.01 -2.80 -29.35
C CYS A 182 13.17 -3.06 -30.32
N GLN A 183 12.98 -2.75 -31.60
CA GLN A 183 14.02 -2.93 -32.60
C GLN A 183 15.09 -1.83 -32.48
N GLY A 184 16.34 -2.21 -32.18
CA GLY A 184 17.49 -1.29 -32.17
C GLY A 184 17.66 -0.43 -30.91
N GLN A 185 16.96 -0.76 -29.82
CA GLN A 185 17.14 -0.08 -28.53
C GLN A 185 18.47 -0.49 -27.88
N THR A 186 19.27 0.50 -27.51
CA THR A 186 20.57 0.34 -26.83
C THR A 186 20.56 0.91 -25.41
N LEU A 187 19.62 1.79 -25.11
CA LEU A 187 19.41 2.41 -23.81
C LEU A 187 18.00 2.08 -23.31
N CYS A 188 17.88 1.53 -22.11
CA CYS A 188 16.62 1.18 -21.47
C CYS A 188 16.62 1.61 -20.00
N GLY A 189 15.47 2.07 -19.51
CA GLY A 189 15.34 2.64 -18.16
C GLY A 189 14.50 1.77 -17.25
N THR A 190 13.92 2.37 -16.21
CA THR A 190 12.90 1.72 -15.38
C THR A 190 11.52 1.60 -16.06
N HIS A 191 11.40 1.91 -17.36
CA HIS A 191 10.14 1.94 -18.11
C HIS A 191 10.16 1.07 -19.37
N ALA A 192 8.97 0.54 -19.67
CA ALA A 192 8.62 -0.26 -20.82
C ALA A 192 8.41 0.58 -22.11
N SER A 193 9.36 1.44 -22.49
CA SER A 193 9.29 2.29 -23.71
C SER A 193 10.36 1.97 -24.73
N CYS A 194 9.96 1.99 -26.00
CA CYS A 194 10.86 1.93 -27.16
C CYS A 194 11.35 3.33 -27.58
N ASP A 195 11.86 4.15 -26.66
CA ASP A 195 12.25 5.54 -26.95
C ASP A 195 13.77 5.80 -26.90
N ASN A 196 14.56 4.82 -26.49
CA ASN A 196 16.01 4.87 -26.36
C ASN A 196 16.53 6.02 -25.46
N LYS A 197 15.74 6.44 -24.46
CA LYS A 197 16.11 7.54 -23.55
C LYS A 197 16.68 7.09 -22.20
N GLY A 198 16.65 5.80 -21.89
CA GLY A 198 17.07 5.25 -20.60
C GLY A 198 18.58 5.13 -20.39
N VAL A 199 19.00 4.14 -19.61
CA VAL A 199 20.41 3.83 -19.30
C VAL A 199 20.88 2.56 -20.02
N ASP A 200 22.18 2.28 -20.06
CA ASP A 200 22.65 1.00 -20.62
C ASP A 200 22.42 -0.15 -19.63
N CYS A 201 21.46 -1.03 -19.90
CA CYS A 201 21.14 -2.17 -19.03
C CYS A 201 22.21 -3.26 -18.98
N ASN A 202 23.27 -3.20 -19.80
CA ASN A 202 24.44 -4.07 -19.61
C ASN A 202 25.14 -3.78 -18.27
N HIS A 203 24.84 -2.64 -17.64
CA HIS A 203 25.29 -2.26 -16.31
C HIS A 203 24.08 -2.12 -15.37
N GLN A 204 23.58 -3.26 -14.87
CA GLN A 204 22.59 -3.22 -13.78
C GLN A 204 23.24 -2.69 -12.50
N ASP A 205 23.01 -1.41 -12.20
CA ASP A 205 23.45 -0.81 -10.94
C ASP A 205 22.49 -1.20 -9.80
N PRO A 206 22.94 -2.00 -8.80
CA PRO A 206 22.11 -2.33 -7.67
C PRO A 206 21.72 -1.13 -6.78
N ALA A 207 22.35 0.03 -6.91
CA ALA A 207 21.92 1.28 -6.25
C ALA A 207 20.69 1.91 -6.93
N GLU A 208 20.44 1.55 -8.17
CA GLU A 208 19.37 2.08 -9.00
C GLU A 208 18.09 1.25 -8.90
N TYR A 209 18.25 -0.07 -8.85
CA TYR A 209 17.14 -1.02 -8.89
C TYR A 209 16.94 -1.75 -7.56
N TRP A 210 15.69 -1.81 -7.10
CA TRP A 210 15.35 -2.38 -5.79
C TRP A 210 15.04 -3.88 -5.81
N SER A 211 14.80 -4.48 -6.97
CA SER A 211 14.40 -5.88 -7.16
C SER A 211 15.25 -6.59 -8.24
N ASP A 212 15.08 -7.90 -8.38
CA ASP A 212 15.69 -8.72 -9.43
C ASP A 212 14.72 -9.13 -10.55
N HIS A 213 13.46 -8.71 -10.44
CA HIS A 213 12.39 -8.97 -11.39
C HIS A 213 11.43 -7.79 -11.45
N THR A 214 10.55 -7.77 -12.44
CA THR A 214 9.53 -6.73 -12.59
C THR A 214 8.19 -7.17 -12.02
N GLY A 215 7.60 -6.33 -11.17
CA GLY A 215 6.21 -6.47 -10.73
C GLY A 215 5.26 -5.60 -11.54
N PHE A 216 4.17 -6.21 -12.04
CA PHE A 216 3.06 -5.53 -12.71
C PHE A 216 1.75 -5.81 -11.98
N PRO A 217 1.45 -5.08 -10.89
CA PRO A 217 0.23 -5.27 -10.13
C PRO A 217 -1.03 -5.00 -10.97
N THR A 218 -1.97 -5.94 -10.97
CA THR A 218 -3.33 -5.82 -11.52
C THR A 218 -4.40 -5.76 -10.42
N SER A 219 -3.97 -5.67 -9.16
CA SER A 219 -4.79 -5.50 -7.96
C SER A 219 -4.19 -4.42 -7.08
N ASN A 220 -4.95 -3.98 -6.07
CA ASN A 220 -4.35 -3.33 -4.91
C ASN A 220 -3.27 -4.25 -4.33
N MET A 221 -2.17 -3.65 -3.92
CA MET A 221 -1.05 -4.36 -3.32
C MET A 221 -1.29 -4.56 -1.82
N ASN A 222 -0.50 -5.42 -1.18
CA ASN A 222 -0.47 -5.55 0.27
C ASN A 222 0.95 -5.83 0.75
N THR A 223 1.29 -5.39 1.96
CA THR A 223 2.58 -5.69 2.58
C THR A 223 2.40 -6.56 3.82
N HIS A 224 3.40 -7.40 4.11
CA HIS A 224 3.48 -8.18 5.35
C HIS A 224 4.90 -8.09 5.90
N VAL A 225 5.02 -7.94 7.22
CA VAL A 225 6.32 -8.01 7.90
C VAL A 225 6.31 -9.27 8.75
N ASP A 226 7.14 -10.25 8.38
CA ASP A 226 7.33 -11.45 9.17
C ASP A 226 8.12 -11.09 10.43
N ARG A 227 7.50 -11.19 11.61
CA ARG A 227 8.14 -10.82 12.88
C ARG A 227 9.27 -11.75 13.29
N SER A 228 9.32 -12.97 12.78
CA SER A 228 10.36 -13.94 13.12
C SER A 228 11.66 -13.68 12.35
N THR A 229 11.55 -13.27 11.08
CA THR A 229 12.69 -13.02 10.20
C THR A 229 13.01 -11.53 10.06
N GLY A 230 12.02 -10.66 10.27
CA GLY A 230 12.08 -9.22 10.02
C GLY A 230 11.95 -8.84 8.55
N LEU A 231 11.62 -9.78 7.66
CA LEU A 231 11.51 -9.55 6.24
C LEU A 231 10.18 -8.89 5.88
N VAL A 232 10.26 -7.85 5.06
CA VAL A 232 9.10 -7.28 4.38
C VAL A 232 8.80 -8.09 3.13
N SER A 233 7.54 -8.44 2.95
CA SER A 233 6.98 -9.02 1.73
C SER A 233 5.92 -8.10 1.14
N LEU A 234 5.90 -7.97 -0.18
CA LEU A 234 4.86 -7.32 -0.96
C LEU A 234 4.08 -8.39 -1.73
N PHE A 235 2.76 -8.23 -1.82
CA PHE A 235 1.86 -9.14 -2.52
C PHE A 235 0.99 -8.36 -3.50
N TYR A 236 0.77 -8.96 -4.67
CA TYR A 236 -0.11 -8.40 -5.71
C TYR A 236 -0.57 -9.49 -6.67
N ARG A 237 -1.66 -9.22 -7.41
CA ARG A 237 -2.09 -10.06 -8.53
C ARG A 237 -1.38 -9.65 -9.81
N GLY A 238 -0.95 -10.60 -10.63
CA GLY A 238 -0.39 -10.36 -11.97
C GLY A 238 -1.44 -10.38 -13.08
N PHE A 239 -1.00 -10.24 -14.33
CA PHE A 239 -1.88 -10.31 -15.52
C PHE A 239 -2.37 -11.73 -15.83
N ASP A 240 -1.68 -12.75 -15.33
CA ASP A 240 -2.06 -14.15 -15.45
C ASP A 240 -3.08 -14.60 -14.39
N GLY A 241 -3.58 -13.65 -13.58
CA GLY A 241 -4.55 -13.88 -12.52
C GLY A 241 -3.96 -14.46 -11.23
N ARG A 242 -2.66 -14.76 -11.18
CA ARG A 242 -2.01 -15.37 -10.01
C ARG A 242 -1.49 -14.33 -9.03
N VAL A 243 -1.23 -14.75 -7.79
CA VAL A 243 -0.71 -13.89 -6.71
C VAL A 243 0.80 -14.07 -6.58
N TYR A 244 1.50 -12.96 -6.74
CA TYR A 244 2.95 -12.83 -6.64
C TYR A 244 3.36 -12.34 -5.25
N ARG A 245 4.60 -12.66 -4.88
CA ARG A 245 5.25 -12.17 -3.67
C ARG A 245 6.67 -11.73 -3.95
N ASP A 246 6.97 -10.48 -3.59
CA ASP A 246 8.32 -9.94 -3.60
C ASP A 246 8.76 -9.82 -2.16
N VAL A 247 9.95 -10.33 -1.83
CA VAL A 247 10.44 -10.35 -0.44
C VAL A 247 11.83 -9.74 -0.36
N GLN A 248 12.10 -9.00 0.71
CA GLN A 248 13.45 -8.53 1.03
C GLN A 248 14.43 -9.69 1.03
N LEU A 249 15.63 -9.49 0.47
CA LEU A 249 16.72 -10.46 0.58
C LEU A 249 17.27 -10.56 2.01
N LYS A 250 17.19 -9.46 2.75
CA LYS A 250 17.67 -9.35 4.13
C LYS A 250 16.81 -8.36 4.89
N ALA A 251 16.46 -8.69 6.13
CA ALA A 251 15.66 -7.82 6.97
C ALA A 251 16.33 -6.45 7.14
N GLY A 252 15.55 -5.38 6.97
CA GLY A 252 16.06 -4.01 7.00
C GLY A 252 16.89 -3.64 5.78
N ASN A 253 17.07 -4.50 4.77
CA ASN A 253 17.67 -4.08 3.51
C ASN A 253 16.59 -3.67 2.50
N SER A 254 16.20 -2.41 2.58
CA SER A 254 15.21 -1.77 1.71
C SER A 254 15.62 -1.72 0.24
N SER A 255 16.87 -2.03 -0.10
CA SER A 255 17.39 -1.88 -1.46
C SER A 255 17.40 -3.17 -2.28
N LYS A 256 16.99 -4.30 -1.68
CA LYS A 256 17.08 -5.59 -2.35
C LYS A 256 15.91 -6.51 -2.04
N TYR A 257 15.13 -6.78 -3.07
CA TYR A 257 14.04 -7.74 -3.09
C TYR A 257 14.28 -8.81 -4.15
N THR A 258 13.61 -9.94 -3.97
CA THR A 258 13.55 -11.02 -4.95
C THR A 258 12.14 -11.57 -5.06
N SER A 259 11.78 -12.09 -6.23
CA SER A 259 10.55 -12.88 -6.38
C SER A 259 10.87 -14.29 -5.95
N GLN A 260 10.36 -14.70 -4.79
CA GLN A 260 10.48 -16.11 -4.40
C GLN A 260 9.42 -16.95 -5.10
N GLN A 261 9.73 -17.36 -6.34
CA GLN A 261 8.96 -18.27 -7.20
C GLN A 261 7.50 -17.81 -7.42
N PRO A 262 7.01 -17.80 -8.66
CA PRO A 262 6.05 -16.77 -9.06
C PRO A 262 4.66 -16.83 -8.41
N TYR A 263 4.31 -17.90 -7.69
CA TYR A 263 2.95 -18.12 -7.18
C TYR A 263 2.97 -18.57 -5.72
N MET A 264 2.48 -17.71 -4.82
CA MET A 264 2.16 -18.13 -3.44
C MET A 264 0.88 -18.97 -3.39
N PHE A 265 -0.01 -18.79 -4.38
CA PHE A 265 -1.29 -19.48 -4.48
C PHE A 265 -1.63 -19.75 -5.95
N ASP A 266 -1.87 -21.01 -6.31
CA ASP A 266 -2.30 -21.45 -7.65
C ASP A 266 -3.80 -21.20 -7.93
N GLY A 267 -4.44 -20.32 -7.15
CA GLY A 267 -5.84 -19.96 -7.32
C GLY A 267 -6.00 -18.76 -8.26
N ILE A 268 -6.72 -18.95 -9.36
CA ILE A 268 -7.25 -17.83 -10.15
C ILE A 268 -8.44 -17.26 -9.35
N PHE A 269 -8.34 -16.02 -8.90
CA PHE A 269 -9.50 -15.28 -8.41
C PHE A 269 -10.31 -14.82 -9.64
N GLU A 270 -11.36 -15.57 -9.98
CA GLU A 270 -12.40 -15.17 -10.95
C GLU A 270 -13.36 -14.14 -10.36
#